data_AF-A0A1J5N1M3-F1
#
_entry.id   AF-A0A1J5N1M3-F1
#
_cell.length_a   1.000
_cell.length_b   1.000
_cell.length_c   1.000
_cell.angle_alpha   90.00
_cell.angle_beta   90.00
_cell.angle_gamma   90.00
#
_symmetry.space_group_name_H-M   'P 1'
#
loop_
_entity.id
_entity.type
_entity.pdbx_description
1 polymer ?
#
loop_
_entity_poly.entity_id
_entity_poly.type
_entity_poly.pdbx_seq_one_letter_code
_entity_poly.pdbx_strand_id
1 'polypeptide(L)'
;MVVKSVAFNAYQNAMDLRRRTVDSTVSQSLRKPQAPATSFQDTLKSSLVKVNDLQETKESMIKEFASGKTQNVHELMIAMQKAGMAMQMTGAVRSKIMTAYKEIMQMPF
;
A
#
# COMPACT_ATOMS: atom_id res chain seq x y z
N MET A 1 -26.95 -53.21 31.75
CA MET A 1 -27.31 -52.54 30.48
C MET A 1 -27.01 -51.02 30.62
N VAL A 2 -25.76 -50.57 30.42
CA VAL A 2 -25.32 -49.16 30.69
C VAL A 2 -24.71 -48.46 29.45
N VAL A 3 -24.72 -49.11 28.29
CA VAL A 3 -24.02 -48.64 27.08
C VAL A 3 -24.75 -47.59 26.23
N LYS A 4 -26.01 -47.24 26.54
CA LYS A 4 -26.82 -46.32 25.70
C LYS A 4 -26.66 -44.81 26.03
N SER A 5 -26.11 -44.44 27.17
CA SER A 5 -25.95 -43.02 27.57
C SER A 5 -24.64 -42.39 27.12
N VAL A 6 -23.54 -43.15 27.10
CA VAL A 6 -22.21 -42.65 26.71
C VAL A 6 -22.14 -42.32 25.22
N ALA A 7 -22.73 -43.16 24.36
CA ALA A 7 -22.78 -42.91 22.92
C ALA A 7 -23.64 -41.68 22.56
N PHE A 8 -24.75 -41.46 23.27
CA PHE A 8 -25.63 -40.31 23.07
C PHE A 8 -24.97 -39.01 23.53
N ASN A 9 -24.28 -39.02 24.67
CA ASN A 9 -23.53 -37.86 25.18
C ASN A 9 -22.30 -37.55 24.32
N ALA A 10 -21.62 -38.57 23.78
CA ALA A 10 -20.51 -38.38 22.84
C ALA A 10 -20.97 -37.75 21.52
N TYR A 11 -22.16 -38.11 21.03
CA TYR A 11 -22.75 -37.52 19.82
C TYR A 11 -23.16 -36.06 20.03
N GLN A 12 -23.77 -35.74 21.17
CA GLN A 12 -24.12 -34.36 21.52
C GLN A 12 -22.88 -33.47 21.62
N ASN A 13 -21.84 -33.94 22.31
CA ASN A 13 -20.60 -33.19 22.50
C ASN A 13 -19.83 -33.00 21.16
N ALA A 14 -19.87 -34.00 20.27
CA ALA A 14 -19.29 -33.89 18.93
C ALA A 14 -20.01 -32.85 18.04
N MET A 15 -21.34 -32.71 18.20
CA MET A 15 -22.12 -31.70 17.48
C MET A 15 -21.92 -30.29 18.02
N ASP A 16 -21.77 -30.13 19.34
CA ASP A 16 -21.44 -28.83 19.95
C ASP A 16 -20.03 -28.35 19.58
N LEU A 17 -19.05 -29.27 19.52
CA LEU A 17 -17.72 -28.93 19.02
C LEU A 17 -17.76 -28.45 17.56
N ARG A 18 -18.52 -29.13 16.70
CA ARG A 18 -18.67 -28.74 15.29
C ARG A 18 -19.39 -27.39 15.15
N ARG A 19 -20.39 -27.12 15.99
CA ARG A 19 -21.09 -25.82 15.97
C ARG A 19 -20.16 -24.68 16.39
N ARG A 20 -19.32 -24.88 17.40
CA ARG A 20 -18.32 -23.89 17.85
C ARG A 20 -17.24 -23.63 16.80
N THR A 21 -16.77 -24.66 16.09
CA THR A 21 -15.73 -24.49 15.05
C THR A 21 -16.27 -23.82 13.78
N VAL A 22 -17.53 -24.07 13.42
CA VAL A 22 -18.20 -23.35 12.32
C VAL A 22 -18.40 -21.88 12.69
N ASP A 23 -18.86 -21.60 13.92
CA ASP A 23 -19.10 -20.24 14.40
C ASP A 23 -17.78 -19.43 14.52
N SER A 24 -16.68 -20.05 14.94
CA SER A 24 -15.35 -19.42 14.96
C SER A 24 -14.81 -19.13 13.56
N THR A 25 -15.04 -20.04 12.60
CA THR A 25 -14.57 -19.88 11.21
C THR A 25 -15.34 -18.78 10.49
N VAL A 26 -16.66 -18.70 10.70
CA VAL A 26 -17.50 -17.63 10.17
C VAL A 26 -17.19 -16.29 10.85
N SER A 27 -16.96 -16.28 12.16
CA SER A 27 -16.57 -15.07 12.88
C SER A 27 -15.21 -14.52 12.41
N GLN A 28 -14.29 -15.40 12.00
CA GLN A 28 -12.98 -15.01 11.48
C GLN A 28 -13.04 -14.50 10.03
N SER A 29 -13.95 -15.02 9.19
CA SER A 29 -14.17 -14.51 7.83
C SER A 29 -14.93 -13.18 7.79
N LEU A 30 -15.65 -12.84 8.85
CA LEU A 30 -16.34 -11.55 9.03
C LEU A 30 -15.48 -10.48 9.73
N ARG A 31 -14.25 -10.82 10.15
CA ARG A 31 -13.32 -9.81 10.67
C ARG A 31 -12.95 -8.85 9.55
N LYS A 32 -13.33 -7.59 9.73
CA LYS A 32 -12.96 -6.47 8.84
C LYS A 32 -11.45 -6.53 8.59
N PRO A 33 -10.97 -6.49 7.33
CA PRO A 33 -9.55 -6.52 7.04
C PRO A 33 -8.85 -5.47 7.89
N GLN A 34 -7.79 -5.88 8.60
CA GLN A 34 -6.96 -4.96 9.36
C GLN A 34 -6.54 -3.84 8.40
N ALA A 35 -6.79 -2.58 8.79
CA ALA A 35 -6.39 -1.45 7.98
C ALA A 35 -4.89 -1.55 7.66
N PRO A 36 -4.47 -1.31 6.40
CA PRO A 36 -3.07 -1.37 6.04
C PRO A 36 -2.26 -0.47 6.97
N ALA A 37 -1.10 -0.96 7.43
CA ALA A 37 -0.26 -0.28 8.42
C ALA A 37 0.20 1.13 7.97
N THR A 38 0.13 1.41 6.66
CA THR A 38 0.46 2.70 6.07
C THR A 38 -0.71 3.18 5.22
N SER A 39 -1.16 4.41 5.44
CA SER A 39 -2.21 4.99 4.62
C SER A 39 -1.68 5.37 3.24
N PHE A 40 -2.55 5.38 2.23
CA PHE A 40 -2.20 5.88 0.89
C PHE A 40 -1.68 7.32 0.95
N GLN A 41 -2.26 8.16 1.82
CA GLN A 41 -1.83 9.54 2.02
C GLN A 41 -0.38 9.61 2.52
N ASP A 42 0.02 8.74 3.45
CA ASP A 42 1.39 8.70 3.96
C ASP A 42 2.37 8.24 2.88
N THR A 43 2.01 7.23 2.10
CA THR A 43 2.81 6.76 0.96
C THR A 43 2.96 7.87 -0.09
N LEU A 44 1.88 8.59 -0.41
CA LEU A 44 1.91 9.70 -1.36
C LEU A 44 2.81 10.82 -0.85
N LYS A 45 2.67 11.22 0.41
CA LYS A 45 3.49 12.26 1.04
C LYS A 45 4.97 11.88 1.04
N SER A 46 5.30 10.65 1.44
CA SER A 46 6.66 10.12 1.40
C SER A 46 7.24 10.11 -0.02
N SER A 47 6.43 9.72 -1.00
CA SER A 47 6.84 9.70 -2.41
C SER A 47 7.13 11.11 -2.95
N LEU A 48 6.34 12.11 -2.55
CA LEU A 48 6.58 13.52 -2.93
C LEU A 48 7.88 14.06 -2.33
N VAL A 49 8.16 13.76 -1.06
CA VAL A 49 9.45 14.10 -0.43
C VAL A 49 10.59 13.47 -1.20
N LYS A 50 10.47 12.19 -1.55
CA LYS A 50 11.48 11.48 -2.33
C LYS A 50 11.73 12.09 -3.71
N VAL A 51 10.69 12.59 -4.38
CA VAL A 51 10.86 13.31 -5.66
C VAL A 51 11.61 14.62 -5.45
N ASN A 52 11.32 15.36 -4.37
CA ASN A 52 12.08 16.56 -4.01
C ASN A 52 13.57 16.24 -3.78
N ASP A 53 13.86 15.21 -2.99
CA ASP A 53 15.23 14.79 -2.71
C ASP A 53 16.00 14.43 -4.00
N LEU A 54 15.34 13.74 -4.95
CA LEU A 54 15.93 13.44 -6.25
C LEU A 54 16.24 14.69 -7.07
N GLN A 55 15.38 15.72 -6.98
CA GLN A 55 15.60 16.99 -7.67
C GLN A 55 16.76 17.78 -7.05
N GLU A 56 16.83 17.87 -5.73
CA GLU A 56 17.94 18.51 -5.01
C GLU A 56 19.27 17.81 -5.30
N THR A 57 19.27 16.47 -5.26
CA THR A 57 20.45 15.65 -5.57
C THR A 57 20.93 15.91 -6.98
N LYS A 58 20.02 15.92 -7.96
CA LYS A 58 20.33 16.29 -9.36
C LYS A 58 20.94 17.70 -9.44
N GLU A 59 20.36 18.69 -8.77
CA GLU A 59 20.87 20.06 -8.78
C GLU A 59 22.26 20.20 -8.15
N SER A 60 22.54 19.47 -7.06
CA SER A 60 23.89 19.43 -6.46
C SER A 60 24.90 18.88 -7.45
N MET A 61 24.60 17.72 -8.06
CA MET A 61 25.51 17.12 -9.05
C MET A 61 25.74 18.02 -10.27
N ILE A 62 24.72 18.73 -10.74
CA ILE A 62 24.88 19.72 -11.81
C ILE A 62 25.89 20.81 -11.40
N LYS A 63 25.74 21.37 -10.19
CA LYS A 63 26.63 22.42 -9.68
C LYS A 63 28.05 21.90 -9.52
N GLU A 64 28.21 20.72 -8.94
CA GLU A 64 29.52 20.14 -8.71
C GLU A 64 30.22 19.80 -10.04
N PHE A 65 29.48 19.26 -11.02
CA PHE A 65 29.97 19.00 -12.37
C PHE A 65 30.38 20.29 -13.10
N ALA A 66 29.52 21.31 -13.08
CA ALA A 66 29.80 22.61 -13.69
C ALA A 66 30.99 23.33 -13.04
N SER A 67 31.19 23.14 -11.73
CA SER A 67 32.35 23.68 -11.01
C SER A 67 33.66 22.90 -11.22
N GLY A 68 33.61 21.79 -11.97
CA GLY A 68 34.77 20.92 -12.22
C GLY A 68 35.19 20.06 -11.02
N LYS A 69 34.42 20.07 -9.91
CA LYS A 69 34.69 19.25 -8.71
C LYS A 69 34.49 17.76 -8.96
N THR A 70 33.60 17.41 -9.88
CA THR A 70 33.35 16.02 -10.30
C THR A 70 33.25 15.98 -11.82
N GLN A 71 33.85 14.95 -12.42
CA GLN A 71 33.74 14.66 -13.85
C GLN A 71 32.82 13.46 -14.13
N ASN A 72 32.07 13.00 -13.11
CA ASN A 72 31.22 11.83 -13.25
C ASN A 72 29.90 12.19 -13.96
N VAL A 73 30.00 12.37 -15.28
CA VAL A 73 28.86 12.65 -16.17
C VAL A 73 27.84 11.52 -16.16
N HIS A 74 28.26 10.27 -15.92
CA HIS A 74 27.38 9.11 -15.93
C HIS A 74 26.39 9.15 -14.75
N GLU A 75 26.89 9.39 -13.54
CA GLU A 75 26.03 9.54 -12.35
C GLU A 75 25.10 10.73 -12.47
N LEU A 76 25.59 11.86 -13.01
CA LEU A 76 24.77 13.03 -13.29
C LEU A 76 23.61 12.69 -14.24
N MET A 77 23.90 12.02 -15.37
CA MET A 77 22.87 11.60 -16.32
C MET A 77 21.83 10.67 -15.68
N ILE A 78 22.28 9.68 -14.88
CA ILE A 78 21.38 8.78 -14.16
C ILE A 78 20.46 9.57 -13.21
N ALA A 79 21.03 10.51 -12.47
CA ALA A 79 20.25 11.32 -11.52
C ALA A 79 19.25 12.22 -12.23
N MET A 80 19.64 12.84 -13.34
CA MET A 80 18.73 13.64 -14.18
C MET A 80 17.58 12.79 -14.72
N GLN A 81 17.86 11.59 -15.22
CA GLN A 81 16.83 10.66 -15.70
C GLN A 81 15.89 10.22 -14.56
N LYS A 82 16.44 9.83 -13.40
CA LYS A 82 15.64 9.44 -12.23
C LYS A 82 14.72 10.56 -11.77
N ALA A 83 15.24 11.77 -11.61
CA ALA A 83 14.46 12.92 -11.18
C ALA A 83 13.38 13.30 -12.22
N GLY A 84 13.72 13.26 -13.51
CA GLY A 84 12.77 13.50 -14.60
C GLY A 84 11.62 12.49 -14.62
N MET A 85 11.94 11.20 -14.60
CA MET A 85 10.93 10.13 -14.58
C MET A 85 10.05 10.21 -13.32
N ALA A 86 10.65 10.44 -12.15
CA ALA A 86 9.91 10.59 -10.89
C ALA A 86 8.93 11.77 -10.95
N MET A 87 9.33 12.89 -11.56
CA MET A 87 8.46 14.05 -11.72
C MET A 87 7.32 13.79 -12.71
N GLN A 88 7.60 13.10 -13.82
CA GLN A 88 6.57 12.69 -14.79
C GLN A 88 5.53 11.77 -14.13
N MET A 89 5.98 10.78 -13.35
CA MET A 89 5.09 9.90 -12.60
C MET A 89 4.24 10.68 -11.60
N THR A 90 4.84 11.64 -10.88
CA THR A 90 4.11 12.51 -9.94
C THR A 90 3.02 13.31 -10.66
N GLY A 91 3.32 13.85 -11.85
CA GLY A 91 2.34 14.52 -12.69
C GLY A 91 1.18 13.59 -13.10
N ALA A 92 1.49 12.36 -13.51
CA ALA A 92 0.47 11.37 -13.86
C ALA A 92 -0.46 11.03 -12.67
N VAL A 93 0.11 10.84 -11.47
CA VAL A 93 -0.66 10.59 -10.25
C VAL A 93 -1.54 11.80 -9.91
N ARG A 94 -0.98 13.03 -9.95
CA ARG A 94 -1.74 14.26 -9.72
C ARG A 94 -2.93 14.38 -10.68
N SER A 95 -2.70 14.15 -11.96
CA SER A 95 -3.76 14.19 -12.97
C SER A 95 -4.84 13.15 -12.69
N LYS A 96 -4.46 11.91 -12.33
CA LYS A 96 -5.42 10.85 -11.99
C LYS A 96 -6.26 11.19 -10.76
N ILE A 97 -5.65 11.79 -9.72
CA ILE A 97 -6.40 12.26 -8.54
C ILE A 97 -7.41 13.35 -8.93
N MET A 98 -7.00 14.30 -9.77
CA MET A 98 -7.89 15.36 -10.27
C MET A 98 -9.06 14.79 -11.08
N THR A 99 -8.79 13.80 -11.94
CA THR A 99 -9.82 13.09 -12.69
C THR A 99 -10.78 12.34 -11.76
N ALA A 100 -10.28 11.59 -10.79
CA ALA A 100 -11.12 10.85 -9.84
C ALA A 100 -12.02 11.79 -9.02
N TYR A 101 -11.47 12.94 -8.59
CA TYR A 101 -12.27 13.97 -7.93
C TYR A 101 -13.39 14.49 -8.84
N LYS A 102 -13.08 14.78 -10.10
CA LYS A 102 -14.06 15.23 -11.09
C LYS A 102 -15.13 14.16 -11.37
N GLU A 103 -14.75 12.89 -11.46
CA GLU A 103 -15.68 11.77 -11.68
C GLU A 103 -16.67 11.63 -10.51
N ILE A 104 -16.20 11.74 -9.26
CA ILE A 104 -17.08 11.72 -8.07
C ILE A 104 -18.11 12.86 -8.13
N MET A 105 -17.69 14.06 -8.55
CA MET A 105 -18.59 15.22 -8.68
C MET A 105 -19.58 15.08 -9.85
N GLN A 106 -19.28 14.24 -10.83
CA GLN A 106 -20.10 14.02 -12.02
C GLN A 106 -20.99 12.78 -11.91
N MET A 107 -20.86 12.00 -10.84
CA MET A 107 -21.75 10.88 -10.59
C MET A 107 -23.16 11.45 -10.37
N PRO A 108 -24.14 11.13 -11.24
CA PRO A 108 -25.52 11.52 -10.99
C PRO A 108 -25.98 10.81 -9.72
N PHE A 109 -26.52 11.59 -8.78
CA PHE A 109 -27.21 11.05 -7.60
C PHE A 109 -28.52 10.37 -8.02
#